data_AF-A0A847WC74-F1
#
_entry.id   AF-A0A847WC74-F1
#
_cell.length_a   1.000
_cell.length_b   1.000
_cell.length_c   1.000
_cell.angle_alpha   90.00
_cell.angle_beta   90.00
_cell.angle_gamma   90.00
#
_symmetry.space_group_name_H-M   'P 1'
#
loop_
_entity.id
_entity.type
_entity.pdbx_description
1 polymer ?
#
loop_
_entity_poly.entity_id
_entity_poly.type
_entity_poly.pdbx_seq_one_letter_code
_entity_poly.pdbx_strand_id
1 'polypeptide(L)' 'MKIIVDAMGGDNAPLEIIKGAVAAVEELKAEIILVGNGEEILRCIQKLGMNNIP' A
#
# COMPACT_ATOMS: atom_id res chain seq x y z
N MET A 1 5.19 -3.66 15.14
CA MET A 1 5.07 -4.99 14.50
C MET A 1 5.06 -4.77 13.01
N LYS A 2 5.87 -5.52 12.25
CA LYS A 2 5.98 -5.36 10.79
C LYS A 2 5.07 -6.36 10.10
N ILE A 3 4.25 -5.88 9.18
CA ILE A 3 3.32 -6.69 8.37
C ILE A 3 3.74 -6.57 6.91
N ILE A 4 3.98 -7.70 6.26
CA ILE A 4 4.36 -7.74 4.85
C ILE A 4 3.11 -8.10 4.04
N VAL A 5 2.79 -7.29 3.04
CA VAL A 5 1.57 -7.41 2.23
C VAL A 5 1.95 -7.49 0.75
N ASP A 6 1.47 -8.53 0.06
CA ASP A 6 1.55 -8.59 -1.40
C ASP A 6 0.57 -7.57 -1.99
N ALA A 7 1.12 -6.55 -2.64
CA ALA A 7 0.33 -5.49 -3.23
C ALA A 7 -0.34 -5.91 -4.55
N MET A 8 0.07 -7.02 -5.17
CA MET A 8 -0.30 -7.36 -6.55
C MET A 8 -1.44 -8.38 -6.64
N GLY A 9 -1.77 -9.05 -5.54
CA GLY A 9 -2.80 -10.08 -5.51
C GLY A 9 -4.23 -9.53 -5.47
N GLY A 10 -5.07 -9.97 -6.40
CA GLY A 10 -6.52 -9.71 -6.41
C GLY A 10 -7.01 -8.89 -7.61
N ASP A 11 -8.31 -8.93 -7.86
CA ASP A 11 -8.92 -8.38 -9.08
C ASP A 11 -8.75 -6.86 -9.23
N ASN A 12 -8.67 -6.15 -8.10
CA ASN A 12 -8.51 -4.68 -8.05
C ASN A 12 -7.13 -4.25 -7.53
N ALA A 13 -6.17 -5.16 -7.53
CA ALA A 13 -4.79 -4.85 -7.20
C ALA A 13 -4.13 -3.97 -8.30
N PRO A 14 -3.09 -3.19 -7.97
CA PRO A 14 -2.56 -2.97 -6.63
C PRO A 14 -3.27 -1.86 -5.83
N LEU A 15 -4.21 -1.13 -6.45
CA LEU A 15 -4.79 0.07 -5.85
C LEU A 15 -5.56 -0.19 -4.55
N GLU A 16 -6.47 -1.18 -4.53
CA GLU A 16 -7.30 -1.44 -3.35
C GLU A 16 -6.48 -2.02 -2.19
N ILE A 17 -5.45 -2.81 -2.47
CA ILE A 17 -4.54 -3.31 -1.45
C ILE A 17 -3.78 -2.16 -0.78
N ILE A 18 -3.29 -1.21 -1.59
CA ILE A 18 -2.57 -0.03 -1.08
C ILE A 18 -3.51 0.85 -0.24
N LYS A 19 -4.76 1.07 -0.67
CA LYS A 19 -5.75 1.82 0.14
C LYS A 19 -5.98 1.18 1.51
N GLY A 20 -6.15 -0.14 1.55
CA GLY A 20 -6.31 -0.88 2.79
C GLY A 20 -5.06 -0.79 3.69
N ALA A 21 -3.87 -0.88 3.09
CA ALA A 21 -2.62 -0.72 3.82
C ALA A 21 -2.48 0.68 4.44
N VAL A 22 -2.80 1.74 3.68
CA VAL A 22 -2.77 3.12 4.19
C VAL A 22 -3.71 3.30 5.37
N ALA A 23 -4.96 2.84 5.25
CA ALA A 23 -5.93 2.89 6.33
C ALA A 23 -5.45 2.14 7.58
N ALA A 24 -4.83 0.96 7.40
CA ALA A 24 -4.31 0.16 8.51
C ALA A 24 -3.11 0.83 9.22
N VAL A 25 -2.27 1.58 8.51
CA VAL A 25 -1.21 2.39 9.14
C VAL A 25 -1.81 3.44 10.05
N GLU A 26 -2.87 4.13 9.61
CA GLU A 26 -3.55 5.18 10.39
C GLU A 26 -4.30 4.61 11.60
N GLU A 27 -5.07 3.53 11.42
CA GLU A 27 -5.93 2.97 12.45
C GLU A 27 -5.18 2.12 13.47
N LEU A 28 -4.24 1.29 13.01
CA LEU A 28 -3.59 0.26 13.83
C LEU A 28 -2.17 0.63 14.24
N LYS A 29 -1.63 1.75 13.73
CA LYS A 29 -0.22 2.15 13.90
C LYS A 29 0.74 1.01 13.54
N ALA A 30 0.34 0.19 12.58
CA ALA A 30 1.13 -0.92 12.09
C ALA A 30 2.20 -0.42 11.11
N GLU A 31 3.35 -1.07 11.09
CA GLU A 31 4.37 -0.83 10.07
C GLU A 31 4.14 -1.81 8.93
N ILE A 32 3.76 -1.32 7.75
CA ILE A 32 3.39 -2.15 6.60
C ILE A 32 4.46 -2.05 5.52
N ILE A 33 4.87 -3.21 5.00
CA ILE A 33 5.80 -3.33 3.88
C ILE A 33 5.04 -3.92 2.70
N LEU A 34 4.87 -3.11 1.65
CA LEU A 34 4.26 -3.54 0.39
C LEU A 34 5.29 -4.25 -0.48
N VAL A 35 4.94 -5.42 -1.01
CA VAL A 35 5.79 -6.22 -1.90
C VAL A 35 5.08 -6.36 -3.25
N GLY A 36 5.82 -6.16 -4.34
CA GLY A 36 5.26 -6.23 -5.69
C GLY A 36 6.05 -5.40 -6.71
N ASN A 37 5.39 -5.04 -7.82
CA ASN A 37 5.96 -4.14 -8.81
C ASN A 37 6.05 -2.71 -8.26
N GLY A 38 7.26 -2.26 -7.93
CA GLY A 38 7.50 -0.95 -7.31
C GLY A 38 6.96 0.23 -8.11
N GLU A 39 7.05 0.21 -9.45
CA GLU A 39 6.55 1.32 -10.28
C GLU A 39 5.03 1.45 -10.23
N GLU A 40 4.32 0.32 -10.26
CA GLU A 40 2.86 0.31 -10.17
C GLU A 40 2.38 0.73 -8.78
N ILE A 41 3.08 0.26 -7.73
CA ILE A 41 2.80 0.66 -6.35
C ILE A 41 2.97 2.17 -6.19
N LEU A 42 4.11 2.73 -6.64
CA LEU A 42 4.37 4.17 -6.58
C LEU A 42 3.33 4.97 -7.38
N ARG A 43 2.93 4.49 -8.56
CA ARG A 43 1.87 5.14 -9.35
C ARG A 43 0.53 5.16 -8.62
N CYS A 44 0.17 4.07 -7.95
CA CYS A 44 -1.05 4.01 -7.13
C CYS A 44 -0.98 4.95 -5.92
N ILE A 45 0.16 5.00 -5.23
CA ILE A 45 0.39 5.93 -4.12
C ILE A 45 0.25 7.39 -4.57
N GLN A 46 0.81 7.75 -5.73
CA GLN A 46 0.63 9.08 -6.32
C GLN A 46 -0.83 9.39 -6.66
N LYS A 47 -1.58 8.40 -7.19
CA LYS A 47 -3.02 8.55 -7.46
C LYS A 47 -3.84 8.81 -6.19
N LEU A 48 -3.36 8.35 -5.03
CA LEU A 48 -3.97 8.63 -3.73
C LEU A 48 -3.58 10.00 -3.16
N GLY A 49 -2.77 10.79 -3.88
CA GLY A 49 -2.34 12.11 -3.45
C GLY A 49 -1.21 12.10 -2.42
N MET A 50 -0.60 10.95 -2.18
CA MET A 50 0.54 10.82 -1.26
C MET A 50 1.84 11.04 -2.01
N ASN A 51 2.59 12.06 -1.61
CA ASN A 51 3.90 12.38 -2.19
C ASN A 51 5.07 11.81 -1.39
N ASN A 52 4.81 11.41 -0.14
CA ASN A 52 5.76 10.72 0.74
C ASN A 52 5.07 9.50 1.34
N ILE A 53 5.78 8.38 1.36
CA ILE A 53 5.34 7.14 2.02
C ILE A 53 5.90 7.19 3.44
N PRO A 54 5.06 7.11 4.49
CA PRO A 54 5.53 7.04 5.88
C PRO A 54 6.35 5.76 6.16
#